data_AF-A0A534B1T4-F1
#
_entry.id   AF-A0A534B1T4-F1
#
_cell.length_a   1.000
_cell.length_b   1.000
_cell.length_c   1.000
_cell.angle_alpha   90.00
_cell.angle_beta   90.00
_cell.angle_gamma   90.00
#
_symmetry.space_group_name_H-M   'P 1'
#
loop_
_entity.id
_entity.type
_entity.pdbx_description
1 polymer ?
#
loop_
_entity_poly.entity_id
_entity_poly.type
_entity_poly.pdbx_seq_one_letter_code
_entity_poly.pdbx_strand_id
1 'polypeptide(L)'
;AFGVVLILTGAEVGAVAETAVTGTSARIVDFYTMPDGLLGITCIGERKFRVTKCWRQSDGLHLAQVEWLPPEAALELAEEYRHLGELLRKVLPELGDVYAAVAKHYGDASWVGCRLAEILPISLTEKLELLELDDPLARLAKLSPVIRRG
;
A
#
# COMPACT_ATOMS: atom_id res chain seq x y z
N ALA A 1 2.37 -1.63 -16.13
CA ALA A 1 2.34 -1.76 -14.66
C ALA A 1 3.57 -2.55 -14.22
N PHE A 2 4.07 -2.30 -13.02
CA PHE A 2 5.22 -3.01 -12.42
C PHE A 2 4.86 -3.47 -11.01
N GLY A 3 5.69 -4.33 -10.40
CA GLY A 3 5.47 -4.80 -9.04
C GLY A 3 6.27 -3.98 -8.03
N VAL A 4 5.65 -3.64 -6.90
CA VAL A 4 6.32 -3.06 -5.74
C VAL A 4 6.30 -4.07 -4.60
N VAL A 5 7.48 -4.42 -4.11
CA VAL A 5 7.68 -5.29 -2.94
C VAL A 5 8.60 -4.58 -1.95
N LEU A 6 8.41 -4.84 -0.66
CA LEU A 6 9.29 -4.30 0.37
C LEU A 6 10.66 -4.99 0.31
N ILE A 7 11.73 -4.22 0.37
CA ILE A 7 13.08 -4.74 0.64
C ILE A 7 13.19 -4.98 2.15
N LEU A 8 13.43 -6.23 2.55
CA LEU A 8 13.59 -6.61 3.96
C LEU A 8 15.02 -6.39 4.43
N THR A 9 15.99 -6.70 3.57
CA THR A 9 17.42 -6.46 3.85
C THR A 9 18.14 -5.98 2.59
N GLY A 10 19.03 -5.01 2.76
CA GLY A 10 19.76 -4.35 1.68
C GLY A 10 19.35 -2.88 1.51
N ALA A 11 19.60 -2.33 0.32
CA ALA A 11 19.27 -0.96 -0.05
C ALA A 11 18.52 -0.93 -1.38
N GLU A 12 17.77 0.14 -1.62
CA GLU A 12 17.06 0.38 -2.90
C GLU A 12 18.03 0.47 -4.08
N VAL A 13 19.26 0.91 -3.83
CA VAL A 13 20.34 0.99 -4.81
C VAL A 13 21.41 -0.04 -4.48
N GLY A 14 21.73 -0.90 -5.44
CA GLY A 14 22.81 -1.88 -5.33
C GLY A 14 22.33 -3.31 -5.14
N ALA A 15 22.91 -4.02 -4.18
CA ALA A 15 22.55 -5.41 -3.92
C ALA A 15 21.36 -5.49 -2.95
N VAL A 16 20.19 -5.78 -3.49
CA VAL A 16 19.03 -6.24 -2.71
C VAL A 16 19.31 -7.65 -2.24
N ALA A 17 19.35 -7.86 -0.92
CA ALA A 17 19.63 -9.18 -0.34
C ALA A 17 18.35 -10.00 -0.17
N GLU A 18 17.28 -9.37 0.34
CA GLU A 18 16.01 -10.04 0.59
C GLU A 18 14.82 -9.10 0.39
N THR A 19 13.76 -9.63 -0.20
CA THR A 19 12.48 -8.91 -0.39
C THR A 19 11.34 -9.69 0.23
N ALA A 20 10.27 -8.98 0.59
CA ALA A 20 9.00 -9.59 0.91
C ALA A 20 8.48 -10.41 -0.29
N VAL A 21 7.67 -11.42 0.02
CA VAL A 21 7.00 -12.24 -1.00
C VAL A 21 5.66 -11.64 -1.43
N THR A 22 5.04 -10.80 -0.60
CA THR A 22 3.79 -10.11 -0.93
C THR A 22 4.10 -8.71 -1.46
N GLY A 23 3.44 -8.34 -2.56
CA GLY A 23 3.59 -7.02 -3.17
C GLY A 23 2.29 -6.49 -3.78
N THR A 24 2.36 -5.26 -4.27
CA THR A 24 1.23 -4.58 -4.93
C THR A 24 1.65 -4.16 -6.33
N SER A 25 0.81 -4.45 -7.33
CA SER A 25 1.04 -3.95 -8.68
C SER A 25 0.78 -2.45 -8.73
N ALA A 26 1.67 -1.72 -9.39
CA ALA A 26 1.59 -0.28 -9.55
C ALA A 26 1.42 0.10 -11.03
N ARG A 27 0.45 0.96 -11.32
CA ARG A 27 0.27 1.59 -12.63
C ARG A 27 0.68 3.05 -12.56
N ILE A 28 1.56 3.45 -13.46
CA ILE A 28 1.92 4.85 -13.67
C ILE A 28 0.69 5.59 -14.21
N VAL A 29 0.30 6.66 -13.54
CA VAL A 29 -0.83 7.52 -13.92
C VAL A 29 -0.42 8.92 -14.30
N ASP A 30 0.78 9.32 -13.92
CA ASP A 30 1.37 10.60 -14.29
C ASP A 30 2.90 10.50 -14.23
N PHE A 31 3.58 11.38 -14.96
CA PHE A 31 5.02 11.55 -14.90
C PHE A 31 5.37 13.03 -15.03
N TYR A 32 6.38 13.47 -14.32
CA TYR A 32 6.79 14.86 -14.28
C TYR A 32 8.29 14.98 -14.08
N THR A 33 8.86 16.12 -14.44
CA THR A 33 10.27 16.41 -14.16
C THR A 33 10.37 17.04 -12.78
N MET A 34 11.14 16.43 -11.90
CA MET A 34 11.44 16.96 -10.57
C MET A 34 12.35 18.20 -10.67
N PRO A 35 12.43 19.05 -9.64
CA PRO A 35 13.26 20.26 -9.67
C PRO A 35 14.76 20.02 -9.94
N ASP A 36 15.26 18.82 -9.67
CA ASP A 36 16.62 18.37 -9.93
C ASP A 36 16.83 17.76 -11.33
N GLY A 37 15.79 17.74 -12.16
CA GLY A 37 15.81 17.17 -13.50
C GLY A 37 15.56 15.66 -13.56
N LEU A 38 15.34 14.99 -12.42
CA LEU A 38 15.01 13.56 -12.40
C LEU A 38 13.55 13.32 -12.80
N LEU A 39 13.26 12.09 -13.24
CA LEU A 39 11.92 11.65 -13.57
C LEU A 39 11.15 11.31 -12.29
N GLY A 40 10.12 12.10 -11.99
CA GLY A 40 9.09 11.76 -11.03
C GLY A 40 7.97 10.97 -11.71
N ILE A 41 7.43 9.97 -11.01
CA ILE A 41 6.25 9.23 -11.45
C ILE A 41 5.21 9.20 -10.33
N THR A 42 3.95 9.31 -10.70
CA THR A 42 2.82 9.06 -9.81
C THR A 42 2.23 7.71 -10.16
N CYS A 43 2.04 6.85 -9.16
CA CYS A 43 1.52 5.51 -9.36
C CYS A 43 0.27 5.25 -8.52
N ILE A 44 -0.63 4.42 -9.05
CA ILE A 44 -1.75 3.84 -8.31
C ILE A 44 -1.47 2.36 -8.07
N GLY A 45 -1.52 1.94 -6.81
CA GLY A 45 -1.51 0.53 -6.43
C GLY A 45 -2.85 -0.12 -6.78
N GLU A 46 -2.83 -1.32 -7.37
CA GLU A 46 -4.03 -1.97 -7.92
C GLU A 46 -4.34 -3.33 -7.29
N ARG A 47 -3.44 -4.32 -7.42
CA ARG A 47 -3.70 -5.70 -6.99
C ARG A 47 -2.55 -6.26 -6.18
N LYS A 48 -2.88 -7.02 -5.13
CA LYS A 48 -1.90 -7.80 -4.39
C LYS A 48 -1.44 -9.00 -5.21
N PHE A 49 -0.18 -9.34 -5.09
CA PHE A 49 0.40 -10.55 -5.67
C PHE A 49 1.39 -11.19 -4.70
N ARG A 50 1.65 -12.47 -4.91
CA ARG A 50 2.72 -13.22 -4.24
C ARG A 50 3.81 -13.56 -5.25
N VAL A 51 5.06 -13.23 -4.92
CA VAL A 51 6.24 -13.62 -5.70
C VAL A 51 6.50 -15.10 -5.49
N THR A 52 6.52 -15.86 -6.58
CA THR A 52 6.86 -17.30 -6.56
C THR A 52 8.30 -17.56 -6.96
N LYS A 53 8.89 -16.64 -7.74
CA LYS A 53 10.31 -16.66 -8.13
C LYS A 53 10.78 -15.25 -8.46
N CYS A 54 11.99 -14.88 -8.04
CA CYS A 54 12.65 -13.63 -8.41
C CYS A 54 14.04 -13.90 -8.97
N TRP A 55 14.49 -13.09 -9.93
CA TRP A 55 15.85 -13.08 -10.45
C TRP A 55 16.24 -11.67 -10.89
N ARG A 56 17.55 -11.41 -10.97
CA ARG A 56 18.10 -10.14 -11.42
C ARG A 56 18.74 -10.30 -12.79
N GLN A 57 18.43 -9.41 -13.72
CA GLN A 57 19.11 -9.31 -15.01
C GLN A 57 20.50 -8.67 -14.87
N SER A 58 21.30 -8.73 -15.94
CA SER A 58 22.67 -8.23 -15.96
C SER A 58 22.78 -6.71 -15.77
N ASP A 59 21.74 -5.97 -16.14
CA ASP A 59 21.62 -4.52 -15.96
C ASP A 59 21.12 -4.13 -14.55
N GLY A 60 20.85 -5.11 -13.69
CA GLY A 60 20.34 -4.90 -12.34
C GLY A 60 18.82 -4.94 -12.21
N LEU A 61 18.06 -5.07 -13.31
CA LEU A 61 16.60 -5.13 -13.26
C LEU A 61 16.12 -6.41 -12.56
N HIS A 62 15.28 -6.23 -11.54
CA HIS A 62 14.60 -7.34 -10.87
C HIS A 62 13.37 -7.77 -11.67
N LEU A 63 13.28 -9.07 -11.95
CA LEU A 63 12.12 -9.71 -12.57
C LEU A 63 11.56 -10.78 -11.63
N ALA A 64 10.27 -11.04 -11.73
CA ALA A 64 9.60 -12.04 -10.91
C ALA A 64 8.47 -12.76 -11.66
N GLN A 65 8.27 -14.03 -11.29
CA GLN A 65 7.02 -14.74 -11.50
C GLN A 65 6.13 -14.49 -10.29
N VAL A 66 4.86 -14.22 -10.54
CA VAL A 66 3.90 -13.85 -9.49
C VAL A 66 2.60 -14.61 -9.64
N GLU A 67 1.98 -14.91 -8.50
CA GLU A 67 0.61 -15.37 -8.39
C GLU A 67 -0.26 -14.18 -7.94
N TRP A 68 -1.34 -13.91 -8.66
CA TRP A 68 -2.27 -12.85 -8.28
C TRP A 68 -3.15 -13.29 -7.12
N LEU A 69 -3.18 -12.49 -6.06
CA LEU A 69 -4.10 -12.74 -4.96
C LEU A 69 -5.52 -12.31 -5.36
N PRO A 70 -6.56 -12.98 -4.84
CA PRO A 70 -7.93 -12.56 -5.07
C PRO A 70 -8.15 -11.14 -4.53
N PRO A 71 -9.02 -10.33 -5.17
CA PRO A 71 -9.41 -9.06 -4.60
C PRO A 71 -10.12 -9.28 -3.27
N GLU A 72 -9.91 -8.36 -2.33
CA GLU A 72 -10.63 -8.38 -1.06
C GLU A 72 -12.12 -8.13 -1.30
N ALA A 73 -12.96 -8.72 -0.46
CA ALA A 73 -14.38 -8.43 -0.47
C ALA A 73 -14.61 -6.96 -0.08
N ALA A 74 -15.41 -6.25 -0.88
CA ALA A 74 -15.96 -4.96 -0.47
C ALA A 74 -16.96 -5.23 0.66
N LEU A 75 -16.58 -4.85 1.89
CA LEU A 75 -17.40 -5.00 3.08
C LEU A 75 -17.82 -3.62 3.57
N GLU A 76 -19.06 -3.48 3.99
CA GLU A 76 -19.50 -2.26 4.67
C GLU A 76 -18.72 -2.07 5.97
N LEU A 77 -18.34 -0.83 6.25
CA LEU A 77 -17.67 -0.45 7.48
C LEU A 77 -18.63 -0.60 8.66
N ALA A 78 -18.38 -1.60 9.50
CA ALA A 78 -19.17 -1.85 10.70
C ALA A 78 -19.20 -0.63 11.63
N GLU A 79 -20.31 -0.47 12.37
CA GLU A 79 -20.56 0.64 13.30
C GLU A 79 -19.37 0.90 14.24
N GLU A 80 -18.79 -0.17 14.80
CA GLU A 80 -17.66 -0.10 15.73
C GLU A 80 -16.40 0.58 15.13
N TYR A 81 -16.24 0.52 13.81
CA TYR A 81 -15.12 1.13 13.07
C TYR A 81 -15.49 2.45 12.38
N ARG A 82 -16.73 2.93 12.46
CA ARG A 82 -17.16 4.16 11.75
C ARG A 82 -16.27 5.37 12.07
N HIS A 83 -15.82 5.48 13.32
CA HIS A 83 -14.91 6.54 13.76
C HIS A 83 -13.59 6.59 12.95
N LEU A 84 -13.12 5.44 12.44
CA LEU A 84 -11.92 5.36 11.60
C LEU A 84 -12.15 5.96 10.20
N GLY A 85 -13.33 5.71 9.62
CA GLY A 85 -13.74 6.35 8.36
C GLY A 85 -13.88 7.87 8.50
N GLU A 86 -14.46 8.33 9.61
CA GLU A 86 -14.56 9.77 9.93
C GLU A 86 -13.19 10.43 10.15
N LEU A 87 -12.25 9.71 10.78
CA LEU A 87 -10.88 10.19 10.91
C LEU A 87 -10.24 10.43 9.54
N LEU A 88 -10.37 9.49 8.60
CA LEU A 88 -9.86 9.65 7.24
C LEU A 88 -10.50 10.85 6.52
N ARG A 89 -11.81 11.09 6.71
CA ARG A 89 -12.49 12.27 6.14
C ARG A 89 -11.85 13.59 6.58
N LYS A 90 -11.38 13.64 7.84
CA LYS A 90 -10.73 14.83 8.41
C LYS A 90 -9.26 14.96 7.98
N VAL A 91 -8.53 13.85 7.98
CA VAL A 91 -7.06 13.87 7.79
C VAL A 91 -6.65 13.89 6.31
N LEU A 92 -7.36 13.19 5.42
CA LEU A 92 -6.93 13.10 4.01
C LEU A 92 -6.79 14.46 3.30
N PRO A 93 -7.68 15.45 3.51
CA PRO A 93 -7.48 16.79 2.95
C PRO A 93 -6.19 17.49 3.39
N GLU A 94 -5.66 17.15 4.57
CA GLU A 94 -4.43 17.75 5.12
C GLU A 94 -3.16 17.12 4.54
N LEU A 95 -3.24 15.94 3.92
CA LEU A 95 -2.11 15.22 3.34
C LEU A 95 -1.79 15.63 1.88
N GLY A 96 -2.48 16.66 1.37
CA GLY A 96 -2.21 17.28 0.08
C GLY A 96 -2.73 16.51 -1.14
N ASP A 97 -2.27 16.93 -2.32
CA ASP A 97 -2.84 16.53 -3.61
C ASP A 97 -2.62 15.05 -3.97
N VAL A 98 -1.70 14.36 -3.27
CA VAL A 98 -1.39 12.94 -3.48
C VAL A 98 -2.65 12.06 -3.40
N TYR A 99 -3.59 12.42 -2.51
CA TYR A 99 -4.86 11.69 -2.34
C TYR A 99 -6.03 12.34 -3.07
N ALA A 100 -5.85 13.48 -3.74
CA ALA A 100 -6.92 14.20 -4.44
C ALA A 100 -7.52 13.37 -5.57
N ALA A 101 -6.69 12.64 -6.33
CA ALA A 101 -7.12 11.80 -7.45
C ALA A 101 -7.68 10.43 -7.05
N VAL A 102 -7.50 10.01 -5.79
CA VAL A 102 -7.96 8.70 -5.31
C VAL A 102 -9.47 8.72 -5.05
N ALA A 103 -10.23 7.73 -5.53
CA ALA A 103 -11.64 7.59 -5.18
C ALA A 103 -11.80 7.27 -3.67
N LYS A 104 -12.68 8.00 -2.98
CA LYS A 104 -12.85 7.89 -1.53
C LYS A 104 -14.03 6.98 -1.19
N HIS A 105 -13.77 5.95 -0.39
CA HIS A 105 -14.77 4.96 0.04
C HIS A 105 -14.79 4.83 1.56
N TYR A 106 -15.17 5.90 2.25
CA TYR A 106 -15.17 5.96 3.72
C TYR A 106 -16.13 4.97 4.42
N GLY A 107 -17.06 4.37 3.67
CA GLY A 107 -17.97 3.32 4.16
C GLY A 107 -17.52 1.91 3.81
N ASP A 108 -16.35 1.73 3.20
CA ASP A 108 -15.80 0.43 2.81
C ASP A 108 -14.66 0.04 3.76
N ALA A 109 -14.79 -1.11 4.42
CA ALA A 109 -13.83 -1.60 5.40
C ALA A 109 -12.44 -1.87 4.81
N SER A 110 -12.37 -2.41 3.58
CA SER A 110 -11.11 -2.71 2.89
C SER A 110 -10.39 -1.41 2.57
N TRP A 111 -11.11 -0.45 1.96
CA TRP A 111 -10.56 0.85 1.61
C TRP A 111 -10.07 1.63 2.83
N VAL A 112 -10.89 1.70 3.90
CA VAL A 112 -10.54 2.40 5.14
C VAL A 112 -9.31 1.77 5.78
N GLY A 113 -9.27 0.44 5.90
CA GLY A 113 -8.14 -0.27 6.48
C GLY A 113 -6.84 -0.06 5.69
N CYS A 114 -6.89 -0.15 4.36
CA CYS A 114 -5.74 0.10 3.49
C CYS A 114 -5.25 1.54 3.59
N ARG A 115 -6.17 2.52 3.56
CA ARG A 115 -5.79 3.94 3.60
C ARG A 115 -5.16 4.32 4.95
N LEU A 116 -5.67 3.77 6.05
CA LEU A 116 -5.07 3.97 7.37
C LEU A 116 -3.67 3.36 7.45
N ALA A 117 -3.49 2.12 6.99
CA ALA A 117 -2.18 1.46 6.97
C ALA A 117 -1.13 2.25 6.16
N GLU A 118 -1.55 2.91 5.09
CA GLU A 118 -0.69 3.75 4.26
C GLU A 118 -0.25 5.03 4.99
N ILE A 119 -1.18 5.77 5.59
CA ILE A 119 -0.90 7.10 6.18
C ILE A 119 -0.30 7.03 7.59
N LEU A 120 -0.49 5.92 8.31
CA LEU A 120 0.02 5.80 9.67
C LEU A 120 1.56 5.76 9.69
N PRO A 121 2.19 6.42 10.68
CA PRO A 121 3.64 6.40 10.89
C PRO A 121 4.08 5.12 11.61
N ILE A 122 3.75 3.96 11.05
CA ILE A 122 4.15 2.63 11.53
C ILE A 122 5.31 2.08 10.68
N SER A 123 6.03 1.10 11.21
CA SER A 123 7.16 0.48 10.52
C SER A 123 6.74 -0.19 9.21
N LEU A 124 7.68 -0.32 8.26
CA LEU A 124 7.42 -1.01 7.00
C LEU A 124 7.03 -2.48 7.20
N THR A 125 7.58 -3.13 8.23
CA THR A 125 7.19 -4.50 8.62
C THR A 125 5.73 -4.54 9.09
N GLU A 126 5.28 -3.60 9.91
CA GLU A 126 3.87 -3.52 10.31
C GLU A 126 2.96 -3.23 9.11
N LYS A 127 3.38 -2.37 8.16
CA LYS A 127 2.63 -2.14 6.92
C LYS A 127 2.53 -3.42 6.07
N LEU A 128 3.60 -4.20 5.99
CA LEU A 128 3.60 -5.48 5.29
C LEU A 128 2.64 -6.47 5.97
N GLU A 129 2.67 -6.59 7.29
CA GLU A 129 1.72 -7.44 8.03
C GLU A 129 0.25 -7.06 7.75
N LEU A 130 -0.04 -5.76 7.66
CA LEU A 130 -1.38 -5.26 7.35
C LEU A 130 -1.79 -5.51 5.89
N LEU A 131 -0.84 -5.44 4.96
CA LEU A 131 -1.04 -5.76 3.54
C LEU A 131 -1.35 -7.25 3.34
N GLU A 132 -0.71 -8.11 4.14
CA GLU A 132 -0.86 -9.57 4.08
C GLU A 132 -2.16 -10.09 4.70
N LEU A 133 -2.88 -9.27 5.46
CA LEU A 133 -4.24 -9.60 5.87
C LEU A 133 -5.17 -9.54 4.65
N ASP A 134 -5.92 -10.61 4.40
CA ASP A 134 -6.95 -10.66 3.35
C ASP A 134 -8.35 -10.32 3.87
N ASP A 135 -8.54 -10.30 5.20
CA ASP A 135 -9.78 -9.89 5.85
C ASP A 135 -9.71 -8.39 6.25
N PRO A 136 -10.55 -7.53 5.62
CA PRO A 136 -10.65 -6.12 5.98
C PRO A 136 -10.95 -5.87 7.46
N LEU A 137 -11.80 -6.70 8.09
CA LEU A 137 -12.18 -6.52 9.49
C LEU A 137 -11.02 -6.89 10.42
N ALA A 138 -10.26 -7.94 10.11
CA ALA A 138 -9.03 -8.26 10.83
C ALA A 138 -8.00 -7.11 10.74
N ARG A 139 -7.88 -6.47 9.56
CA ARG A 139 -7.00 -5.30 9.39
C ARG A 139 -7.46 -4.13 10.26
N LEU A 140 -8.75 -3.79 10.24
CA LEU A 140 -9.30 -2.73 11.08
C LEU A 140 -9.14 -3.03 12.57
N ALA A 141 -9.33 -4.28 12.99
CA ALA A 141 -9.13 -4.72 14.37
C ALA A 141 -7.67 -4.56 14.83
N LYS A 142 -6.68 -4.80 13.95
CA LYS A 142 -5.26 -4.51 14.23
C LYS A 142 -4.98 -3.00 14.31
N LEU A 143 -5.62 -2.19 13.48
CA LEU A 143 -5.38 -0.75 13.38
C LEU A 143 -6.06 0.05 14.49
N SER A 144 -7.27 -0.36 14.90
CA SER A 144 -8.10 0.40 15.84
C SER A 144 -7.43 0.73 17.18
N PRO A 145 -6.65 -0.18 17.83
CA PRO A 145 -5.99 0.13 19.10
C PRO A 145 -4.89 1.19 19.00
N VAL A 146 -4.26 1.33 17.82
CA VAL A 146 -3.17 2.30 17.58
C VAL A 146 -3.73 3.71 17.39
N ILE A 147 -4.97 3.81 16.89
CA ILE A 147 -5.66 5.05 16.61
C ILE A 147 -6.54 5.40 17.81
N ARG A 148 -6.11 6.38 18.62
CA ARG A 148 -6.92 6.82 19.76
C ARG A 148 -8.25 7.41 19.26
N ARG A 149 -9.36 7.03 19.91
CA ARG A 149 -10.62 7.77 19.81
C ARG A 149 -10.38 9.15 20.41
N GLY A 150 -10.29 10.16 19.56
CA GLY A 150 -10.28 11.57 19.96
C GLY A 150 -11.63 12.00 20.53
#